data_AF-A0A377U6R0-F1
#
_entry.id   AF-A0A377U6R0-F1
#
_cell.length_a   1.000
_cell.length_b   1.000
_cell.length_c   1.000
_cell.angle_alpha   90.00
_cell.angle_beta   90.00
_cell.angle_gamma   90.00
#
_symmetry.space_group_name_H-M   'P 1'
#
loop_
_entity.id
_entity.type
_entity.pdbx_description
1 polymer ?
#
loop_
_entity_poly.entity_id
_entity_poly.type
_entity_poly.pdbx_seq_one_letter_code
_entity_poly.pdbx_strand_id
1 'polypeptide(L)' 'MFEHEPLAKDSPLLSLPNVVALPHIGSATHETRYNMAACAVDNLIDALNGNVEKNCVNPQVK' A
#
# COMPACT_ATOMS: atom_id res chain seq x y z
N MET A 1 -4.20 7.35 -7.58
CA MET A 1 -4.31 5.93 -7.95
C MET A 1 -5.26 5.84 -9.13
N PHE A 2 -5.05 4.91 -10.06
CA PHE A 2 -6.03 4.62 -11.12
C PHE A 2 -7.11 3.69 -10.58
N GLU A 3 -8.34 3.80 -11.08
CA GLU A 3 -9.43 2.92 -10.64
C GLU A 3 -9.18 1.44 -10.99
N HIS A 4 -8.64 1.20 -12.19
CA HIS A 4 -8.15 -0.10 -12.60
C HIS A 4 -6.63 -0.05 -12.78
N GLU A 5 -5.92 -0.92 -12.07
CA GLU A 5 -4.46 -1.04 -12.13
C GLU A 5 -4.05 -2.43 -12.65
N PRO A 6 -3.16 -2.51 -13.66
CA PRO A 6 -2.48 -1.40 -14.33
C PRO A 6 -3.41 -0.62 -15.26
N LEU A 7 -3.09 0.66 -15.48
CA LEU A 7 -3.77 1.45 -16.49
C LEU A 7 -3.56 0.82 -17.88
N ALA A 8 -4.62 0.74 -18.69
CA ALA A 8 -4.54 0.26 -20.07
C ALA A 8 -3.55 1.12 -20.89
N LYS A 9 -2.75 0.46 -21.75
CA LYS A 9 -1.68 1.13 -22.52
C LYS A 9 -2.21 2.15 -23.52
N ASP A 10 -3.42 1.95 -24.01
CA ASP A 10 -4.15 2.81 -24.95
C ASP A 10 -5.06 3.83 -24.24
N SER A 11 -4.94 3.97 -22.91
CA SER A 11 -5.73 4.94 -22.16
C SER A 11 -5.50 6.37 -22.66
N PRO A 12 -6.56 7.14 -22.98
CA PRO A 12 -6.44 8.53 -23.40
C PRO A 12 -5.69 9.40 -22.39
N LEU A 13 -5.73 9.05 -21.10
CA LEU A 13 -5.04 9.79 -20.03
C LEU A 13 -3.53 9.88 -20.26
N LEU A 14 -2.92 8.85 -20.87
CA LEU A 14 -1.48 8.82 -21.15
C LEU A 14 -1.07 9.75 -22.32
N SER A 15 -2.04 10.27 -23.07
CA SER A 15 -1.81 11.18 -24.20
C SER A 15 -2.00 12.67 -23.87
N LEU A 16 -2.54 12.98 -22.68
CA LEU A 16 -2.86 14.35 -22.29
C LEU A 16 -1.59 15.12 -21.89
N PRO A 17 -1.33 16.31 -22.48
CA PRO A 17 -0.08 17.04 -22.26
C PRO A 17 0.03 17.65 -20.86
N ASN A 18 -1.07 17.76 -20.14
CA ASN A 18 -1.18 18.32 -18.80
C ASN A 18 -1.27 17.25 -17.70
N VAL A 19 -0.95 16.00 -18.01
CA VAL A 19 -1.01 14.87 -17.09
C VAL A 19 0.39 14.28 -16.90
N VAL A 20 0.77 14.07 -15.64
CA VAL A 20 1.91 13.25 -15.25
C VAL A 20 1.37 12.02 -14.53
N ALA A 21 1.63 10.84 -15.09
CA ALA A 21 1.19 9.56 -14.56
C ALA A 21 2.36 8.83 -13.88
N LEU A 22 2.10 8.26 -12.69
CA LEU A 22 3.05 7.41 -11.96
C LEU A 22 2.37 6.07 -11.62
N PRO A 23 3.07 4.93 -11.73
CA PRO A 23 2.47 3.61 -11.54
C PRO A 23 2.37 3.23 -10.04
N HIS A 24 1.60 4.01 -9.28
CA HIS A 24 1.33 3.78 -7.85
C HIS A 24 2.61 3.60 -7.00
N ILE A 25 3.62 4.44 -7.25
CA ILE A 25 4.93 4.36 -6.57
C ILE A 25 5.04 5.30 -5.35
N GLY A 26 3.91 5.74 -4.77
CA GLY A 26 3.91 6.71 -3.68
C GLY A 26 4.69 6.27 -2.44
N SER A 27 4.63 4.97 -2.09
CA SER A 27 5.38 4.39 -0.98
C SER A 27 6.70 3.74 -1.40
N ALA A 28 7.12 3.88 -2.66
CA ALA A 28 8.23 3.13 -3.23
C ALA A 28 9.62 3.75 -2.97
N THR A 29 9.85 4.24 -1.75
CA THR A 29 11.19 4.59 -1.25
C THR A 29 11.77 3.41 -0.47
N HIS A 30 13.10 3.36 -0.32
CA HIS A 30 13.74 2.30 0.46
C HIS A 30 13.32 2.36 1.92
N GLU A 31 13.29 3.56 2.49
CA GLU A 31 12.95 3.86 3.87
C GLU A 31 11.51 3.48 4.18
N THR A 32 10.55 3.90 3.34
CA THR A 32 9.13 3.58 3.55
C THR A 32 8.89 2.09 3.42
N ARG A 33 9.46 1.42 2.41
CA ARG A 33 9.28 -0.03 2.25
C ARG A 33 9.89 -0.84 3.39
N TYR A 34 11.06 -0.45 3.89
CA TYR A 34 11.67 -1.08 5.06
C TYR A 34 10.79 -0.93 6.29
N ASN A 35 10.30 0.29 6.56
CA ASN A 35 9.44 0.56 7.71
C ASN A 35 8.09 -0.16 7.62
N MET A 36 7.50 -0.28 6.43
CA MET A 36 6.29 -1.07 6.21
C MET A 36 6.53 -2.55 6.51
N ALA A 37 7.65 -3.11 6.06
CA ALA A 37 8.00 -4.50 6.33
C ALA A 37 8.22 -4.75 7.84
N ALA A 38 8.98 -3.89 8.51
CA ALA A 38 9.20 -3.97 9.95
C ALA A 38 7.86 -3.90 10.72
N CYS A 39 7.01 -2.93 10.38
CA CYS A 39 5.68 -2.79 10.96
C CYS A 39 4.82 -4.06 10.77
N ALA A 40 4.81 -4.65 9.57
CA ALA A 40 4.07 -5.88 9.31
C ALA A 40 4.57 -7.07 10.15
N VAL A 41 5.90 -7.20 10.31
CA VAL A 41 6.51 -8.25 11.14
C VAL A 41 6.14 -8.07 12.61
N ASP A 42 6.25 -6.84 13.14
CA ASP A 42 5.88 -6.56 14.54
C ASP A 42 4.41 -6.89 14.82
N ASN A 43 3.50 -6.48 13.92
CA ASN A 43 2.07 -6.78 14.06
C ASN A 43 1.78 -8.28 13.99
N LEU A 44 2.50 -9.04 13.16
CA LEU A 44 2.33 -10.49 13.09
C LEU A 44 2.80 -11.17 14.39
N ILE A 45 3.96 -10.76 14.93
CA ILE A 45 4.48 -11.28 16.19
C ILE A 45 3.52 -10.98 17.35
N ASP A 46 3.02 -9.75 17.44
CA ASP A 46 2.04 -9.35 18.45
C ASP A 46 0.76 -10.20 18.35
N ALA A 47 0.23 -10.39 17.13
CA ALA A 47 -0.98 -11.17 16.90
C ALA A 47 -0.82 -12.65 17.30
N LEU A 48 0.34 -13.26 17.01
CA LEU A 48 0.65 -14.63 17.44
C LEU A 48 0.76 -14.77 18.97
N ASN A 49 1.05 -13.69 19.68
CA ASN A 49 1.03 -13.62 21.14
C ASN A 49 -0.35 -13.21 21.71
N GLY A 50 -1.38 -13.11 20.86
CA GLY A 50 -2.73 -12.73 21.27
C GLY A 50 -2.95 -11.23 21.46
N ASN A 51 -1.99 -10.39 21.04
CA ASN A 51 -2.10 -8.93 21.08
C ASN A 51 -2.39 -8.38 19.68
N VAL A 52 -3.55 -7.77 19.49
CA VAL A 52 -3.97 -7.16 18.20
C VAL A 52 -4.32 -5.69 18.35
N GLU A 53 -3.77 -5.00 19.36
CA GLU A 53 -4.11 -3.59 19.62
C GLU A 53 -3.55 -2.62 18.57
N LYS A 54 -2.39 -2.95 17.99
CA LYS A 54 -1.75 -2.11 16.96
C LYS A 54 -2.26 -2.52 15.58
N ASN A 55 -2.55 -1.51 14.75
CA ASN A 55 -2.90 -1.60 13.33
C ASN A 55 -3.92 -2.69 12.93
N CYS A 56 -4.69 -3.25 13.87
CA CYS A 56 -5.75 -4.19 13.55
C CYS A 56 -6.95 -3.43 12.99
N VAL A 57 -7.32 -3.77 11.76
CA VAL A 57 -8.38 -3.07 11.02
C VAL A 57 -9.77 -3.48 11.51
N ASN A 58 -9.90 -4.70 12.04
CA ASN A 58 -11.16 -5.32 12.41
C ASN A 58 -11.09 -5.96 13.82
N PRO A 59 -10.83 -5.18 14.89
CA PRO A 59 -10.64 -5.70 16.24
C PRO A 59 -11.87 -6.40 16.84
N GLN A 60 -13.05 -6.22 16.23
CA GLN A 60 -14.28 -6.94 16.57
C GLN A 60 -14.26 -8.41 16.16
N VAL A 61 -13.37 -8.80 15.25
CA VAL A 61 -13.19 -10.19 14.82
C VAL A 61 -12.09 -10.79 15.68
N LYS A 62 -12.43 -11.76 16.51
CA LYS A 62 -11.49 -12.52 17.35
C LYS A 62 -11.63 -14.00 17.05
#